data_AF-A0A7V4IEX9-F1
#
_entry.id   AF-A0A7V4IEX9-F1
#
_cell.length_a   1.000
_cell.length_b   1.000
_cell.length_c   1.000
_cell.angle_alpha   90.00
_cell.angle_beta   90.00
_cell.angle_gamma   90.00
#
_symmetry.space_group_name_H-M   'P 1'
#
loop_
_entity.id
_entity.type
_entity.pdbx_description
1 polymer ?
#
loop_
_entity_poly.entity_id
_entity_poly.type
_entity_poly.pdbx_seq_one_letter_code
_entity_poly.pdbx_strand_id
1 'polypeptide(L)'
;MGACVFVASGLRFDVDGYLRTSPFKPVSVFRKGEIPSKESIARPDSGFVVLVCEGPVIDQAQSALGFLSRHERDFQTMRQHGVDNLLFDFGVERIGKIQESHYLPPELIARMGQLGLGMIFSTVQLPRG
;
A
#
# COMPACT_ATOMS: atom_id res chain seq x y z
N MET A 1 -13.38 0.44 -11.10
CA MET A 1 -13.29 1.21 -9.84
C MET A 1 -11.83 1.22 -9.41
N GLY A 2 -11.40 2.24 -8.65
CA GLY A 2 -10.08 2.24 -8.02
C GLY A 2 -10.00 1.31 -6.81
N ALA A 3 -8.79 0.99 -6.36
CA ALA A 3 -8.55 0.20 -5.15
C ALA A 3 -7.49 0.88 -4.29
N CYS A 4 -7.67 0.83 -2.97
CA CYS A 4 -6.67 1.24 -2.01
C CYS A 4 -5.92 0.01 -1.51
N VAL A 5 -4.59 0.03 -1.64
CA VAL A 5 -3.74 -1.02 -1.11
C VAL A 5 -2.71 -0.46 -0.14
N PHE A 6 -2.42 -1.24 0.89
CA PHE A 6 -1.32 -0.99 1.81
C PHE A 6 -0.11 -1.81 1.37
N VAL A 7 1.06 -1.17 1.32
CA VAL A 7 2.31 -1.81 0.94
C VAL A 7 3.31 -1.66 2.09
N ALA A 8 3.90 -2.78 2.47
CA ALA A 8 5.00 -2.83 3.42
C ALA A 8 6.21 -3.51 2.76
N SER A 9 7.36 -2.85 2.75
CA SER A 9 8.59 -3.41 2.21
C SER A 9 9.85 -2.98 2.95
N GLY A 10 10.91 -3.75 2.81
CA GLY A 10 12.21 -3.45 3.43
C GLY A 10 13.35 -4.25 2.81
N LEU A 11 14.56 -3.70 2.88
CA LEU A 11 15.75 -4.30 2.26
C LEU A 11 16.24 -5.55 3.00
N ARG A 12 15.91 -5.64 4.29
CA ARG A 12 16.27 -6.74 5.20
C ARG A 12 15.03 -7.43 5.78
N PHE A 13 13.87 -7.21 5.16
CA PHE A 13 12.63 -7.72 5.69
C PHE A 13 12.49 -9.23 5.46
N ASP A 14 12.39 -10.00 6.55
CA ASP A 14 11.97 -11.40 6.51
C ASP A 14 10.45 -11.50 6.38
N VAL A 15 9.97 -11.33 5.15
CA VAL A 15 8.55 -11.29 4.83
C VAL A 15 7.84 -12.60 5.16
N ASP A 16 8.47 -13.75 4.88
CA ASP A 16 7.86 -15.06 5.12
C ASP A 16 7.81 -15.40 6.61
N GLY A 17 8.85 -15.03 7.37
CA GLY A 17 8.86 -15.17 8.83
C GLY A 17 7.79 -14.32 9.50
N TYR A 18 7.66 -13.05 9.10
CA TYR A 18 6.65 -12.15 9.65
C TYR A 18 5.22 -12.56 9.30
N LEU A 19 4.95 -12.94 8.05
CA LEU A 19 3.59 -13.26 7.61
C LEU A 19 2.99 -14.50 8.31
N ARG A 20 3.82 -15.40 8.84
CA ARG A 20 3.33 -16.57 9.61
C ARG A 20 2.63 -16.21 10.91
N THR A 21 2.99 -15.08 11.52
CA THR A 21 2.44 -14.62 12.80
C THR A 21 1.64 -13.32 12.67
N SER A 22 1.62 -12.75 11.46
CA SER A 22 1.01 -11.47 11.16
C SER A 22 -0.52 -11.54 11.09
N PRO A 23 -1.24 -10.49 11.52
CA PRO A 23 -2.68 -10.36 11.30
C PRO A 23 -3.04 -10.00 9.85
N PHE A 24 -2.06 -9.64 9.01
CA PHE A 24 -2.30 -9.21 7.64
C PHE A 24 -2.59 -10.39 6.71
N LYS A 25 -3.57 -10.21 5.82
CA LYS A 25 -3.90 -11.14 4.73
C LYS A 25 -3.43 -10.53 3.40
N PRO A 26 -2.21 -10.83 2.93
CA PRO A 26 -1.67 -10.22 1.73
C PRO A 26 -2.37 -10.73 0.47
N VAL A 27 -2.64 -9.84 -0.48
CA VAL A 27 -3.06 -10.17 -1.84
C VAL A 27 -1.88 -10.43 -2.76
N SER A 28 -0.71 -9.90 -2.42
CA SER A 28 0.54 -10.14 -3.12
C SER A 28 1.71 -10.11 -2.15
N VAL A 29 2.69 -10.97 -2.39
CA VAL A 29 3.95 -11.05 -1.64
C VAL A 29 5.07 -11.06 -2.66
N PHE A 30 6.08 -10.22 -2.45
CA PHE A 30 7.26 -10.15 -3.30
C PHE A 30 8.52 -10.29 -2.45
N ARG A 31 9.52 -10.97 -2.99
CA ARG A 31 10.80 -11.20 -2.29
C ARG A 31 11.94 -10.52 -3.03
N LYS A 32 12.94 -10.15 -2.25
CA LYS A 32 14.20 -9.64 -2.78
C LYS A 32 14.78 -10.63 -3.80
N GLY A 33 15.17 -10.11 -4.96
CA GLY A 33 15.69 -10.91 -6.07
C GLY A 33 14.63 -11.54 -6.96
N GLU A 34 13.34 -11.50 -6.61
CA GLU A 34 12.28 -11.90 -7.54
C GLU A 34 12.18 -10.90 -8.69
N ILE A 35 11.99 -11.43 -9.90
CA ILE A 35 11.83 -10.67 -11.13
C ILE A 35 10.33 -10.70 -11.47
N PRO A 36 9.58 -9.59 -11.30
CA PRO A 36 8.12 -9.57 -11.46
C PRO A 36 7.64 -9.90 -12.88
N SER A 37 8.46 -9.62 -13.89
CA SER A 37 8.23 -9.96 -15.29
C SER A 37 9.56 -10.12 -16.02
N LYS A 38 9.59 -10.82 -17.15
CA LYS A 38 10.84 -11.08 -17.92
C LYS A 38 11.61 -9.81 -18.35
N GLU A 39 10.98 -8.65 -18.28
CA GLU A 39 11.55 -7.35 -18.67
C GLU A 39 11.86 -6.43 -17.47
N SER A 40 11.62 -6.92 -16.24
CA SER A 40 11.78 -6.14 -15.02
C SER A 40 13.16 -6.33 -14.39
N ILE A 41 13.65 -5.29 -13.72
CA ILE A 41 14.81 -5.39 -12.82
C ILE A 41 14.38 -6.19 -11.58
N ALA A 42 15.27 -7.04 -11.06
CA ALA A 42 15.05 -7.78 -9.82
C ALA A 42 14.76 -6.80 -8.66
N ARG A 43 13.76 -7.13 -7.83
CA ARG A 43 13.41 -6.25 -6.71
C ARG A 43 14.53 -6.20 -5.66
N PRO A 44 14.95 -5.01 -5.20
CA PRO A 44 15.99 -4.89 -4.18
C PRO A 44 15.47 -5.21 -2.77
N ASP A 45 14.14 -5.22 -2.58
CA ASP A 45 13.44 -5.36 -1.31
C ASP A 45 12.46 -6.54 -1.31
N SER A 46 12.13 -7.00 -0.10
CA SER A 46 11.03 -7.94 0.16
C SER A 46 9.85 -7.17 0.74
N GLY A 47 8.63 -7.64 0.50
CA GLY A 47 7.44 -6.97 1.00
C GLY A 47 6.14 -7.67 0.64
N PHE A 48 5.04 -7.07 1.09
CA PHE A 48 3.71 -7.57 0.82
C PHE A 48 2.73 -6.43 0.57
N VAL A 49 1.63 -6.76 -0.10
CA VAL A 49 0.53 -5.87 -0.44
C VAL A 49 -0.74 -6.40 0.18
N VAL A 50 -1.51 -5.54 0.84
CA VAL A 50 -2.82 -5.84 1.41
C VAL A 50 -3.87 -4.97 0.73
N LEU A 51 -4.97 -5.58 0.28
CA LEU A 51 -6.12 -4.82 -0.18
C LEU A 51 -6.84 -4.22 1.03
N VAL A 52 -6.95 -2.89 1.07
CA VAL A 52 -7.66 -2.17 2.13
C VAL A 52 -9.14 -2.10 1.77
N CYS A 53 -9.44 -1.61 0.57
CA CYS A 53 -10.80 -1.55 0.03
C CYS A 53 -10.78 -1.29 -1.49
N GLU A 54 -11.94 -1.44 -2.10
CA GLU A 54 -12.20 -1.00 -3.47
C GLU A 54 -13.27 0.10 -3.44
N GLY A 55 -13.22 1.02 -4.40
CA GLY A 55 -14.22 2.07 -4.54
C GLY A 55 -13.67 3.45 -4.88
N PRO A 56 -14.51 4.49 -4.78
CA PRO A 56 -14.09 5.89 -4.93
C PRO A 56 -13.00 6.32 -3.94
N VAL A 57 -12.20 7.32 -4.30
CA VAL A 57 -11.08 7.81 -3.48
C VAL A 57 -11.51 8.27 -2.07
N ILE A 58 -12.73 8.79 -1.92
CA ILE A 58 -13.23 9.20 -0.60
C ILE A 58 -13.45 7.99 0.33
N ASP A 59 -14.01 6.90 -0.19
CA ASP A 59 -14.23 5.66 0.56
C ASP A 59 -12.88 4.98 0.87
N GLN A 60 -11.95 5.08 -0.08
CA GLN A 60 -10.56 4.66 0.12
C GLN A 60 -9.89 5.42 1.28
N ALA A 61 -10.02 6.74 1.33
CA ALA A 61 -9.44 7.55 2.40
C ALA A 61 -10.03 7.22 3.78
N GLN A 62 -11.36 7.02 3.86
CA GLN A 62 -12.02 6.61 5.10
C GLN A 62 -11.59 5.20 5.54
N SER A 63 -11.50 4.27 4.60
CA SER A 63 -11.06 2.89 4.87
C SER A 63 -9.60 2.85 5.31
N ALA A 64 -8.73 3.65 4.69
CA ALA A 64 -7.33 3.80 5.09
C ALA A 64 -7.20 4.33 6.53
N LEU A 65 -8.00 5.33 6.92
CA LEU A 65 -8.02 5.85 8.29
C LEU A 65 -8.46 4.77 9.31
N GLY A 66 -9.50 4.00 8.96
CA GLY A 66 -9.95 2.87 9.78
C GLY A 66 -8.87 1.77 9.88
N PHE A 67 -8.16 1.51 8.78
CA PHE A 67 -7.05 0.56 8.73
C PHE A 67 -5.89 0.99 9.65
N LEU A 68 -5.48 2.26 9.57
CA LEU A 68 -4.44 2.82 10.43
C LEU A 68 -4.79 2.65 11.92
N SER A 69 -6.03 2.96 12.28
CA SER A 69 -6.50 2.86 13.67
C SER A 69 -6.50 1.42 14.18
N ARG A 70 -6.81 0.45 13.31
CA ARG A 70 -6.85 -0.98 13.66
C ARG A 70 -5.45 -1.60 13.82
N HIS A 71 -4.49 -1.12 13.04
CA HIS A 71 -3.17 -1.74 12.89
C HIS A 71 -2.01 -0.91 13.47
N GLU A 72 -2.31 0.08 14.32
CA GLU A 72 -1.31 1.01 14.87
C GLU A 72 -0.13 0.30 15.54
N ARG A 73 -0.41 -0.75 16.33
CA ARG A 73 0.61 -1.56 16.99
C ARG A 73 1.41 -2.42 16.01
N ASP A 74 0.76 -2.89 14.94
CA ASP A 74 1.39 -3.76 13.95
C ASP A 74 2.45 -3.01 13.15
N PHE A 75 2.28 -1.71 12.91
CA PHE A 75 3.30 -0.88 12.24
C PHE A 75 4.62 -0.83 13.02
N GLN A 76 4.55 -0.79 14.35
CA GLN A 76 5.75 -0.82 15.19
C GLN A 76 6.45 -2.18 15.11
N THR A 77 5.67 -3.26 15.18
CA THR A 77 6.18 -4.64 15.03
C THR A 77 6.83 -4.82 13.66
N MET A 78 6.21 -4.36 12.57
CA MET A 78 6.79 -4.46 11.22
C MET A 78 8.17 -3.82 11.13
N ARG A 79 8.37 -2.65 11.74
CA ARG A 79 9.70 -2.00 11.77
C ARG A 79 10.75 -2.84 12.49
N GLN A 80 10.38 -3.55 13.56
CA GLN A 80 11.30 -4.47 14.25
C GLN A 80 11.70 -5.66 13.38
N HIS A 81 10.86 -6.05 12.43
CA HIS A 81 11.14 -7.09 11.45
C HIS A 81 11.89 -6.59 10.20
N GLY A 82 12.32 -5.32 10.18
CA GLY A 82 13.12 -4.77 9.08
C GLY A 82 12.31 -4.22 7.91
N VAL A 83 11.03 -3.88 8.14
CA VAL A 83 10.24 -3.08 7.21
C VAL A 83 10.69 -1.61 7.30
N ASP A 84 11.14 -1.06 6.17
CA ASP A 84 11.70 0.29 6.08
C ASP A 84 10.75 1.25 5.35
N ASN A 85 9.85 0.71 4.52
CA ASN A 85 8.93 1.46 3.68
C ASN A 85 7.49 0.99 3.93
N LEU A 86 6.63 1.93 4.29
CA LEU A 86 5.20 1.72 4.48
C LEU A 86 4.46 2.78 3.67
N LEU A 87 3.47 2.38 2.87
CA LEU A 87 2.66 3.35 2.13
C LEU A 87 1.25 2.85 1.84
N PHE A 88 0.37 3.79 1.54
CA PHE A 88 -0.87 3.52 0.84
C PHE A 88 -0.75 3.92 -0.63
N ASP A 89 -1.22 3.05 -1.52
CA ASP A 89 -1.44 3.37 -2.92
C ASP A 89 -2.96 3.48 -3.16
N PHE A 90 -3.40 4.69 -3.53
CA PHE A 90 -4.77 5.03 -3.83
C PHE A 90 -4.99 4.94 -5.34
N GLY A 91 -5.74 3.93 -5.76
CA GLY A 91 -6.13 3.75 -7.15
C GLY A 91 -7.13 4.81 -7.58
N VAL A 92 -6.77 5.58 -8.61
CA VAL A 92 -7.61 6.61 -9.22
C VAL A 92 -7.95 6.20 -10.65
N GLU A 93 -9.22 6.32 -11.03
CA GLU A 93 -9.63 6.11 -12.41
C GLU A 93 -9.33 7.35 -13.24
N ARG A 94 -8.73 7.15 -14.42
CA ARG A 94 -8.60 8.22 -15.40
C ARG A 94 -9.88 8.31 -16.22
N ILE A 95 -10.89 9.00 -15.69
CA ILE A 95 -12.04 9.42 -16.49
C ILE A 95 -11.55 10.61 -17.33
N GLY A 96 -11.90 10.69 -18.62
CA GLY A 96 -11.39 11.68 -19.59
C GLY A 96 -11.72 13.16 -19.34
N LYS A 97 -11.69 13.58 -18.07
CA LYS A 97 -11.82 14.94 -17.58
C LYS A 97 -10.49 15.67 -17.71
N ILE A 98 -10.58 16.97 -17.97
CA ILE A 98 -9.42 17.87 -18.03
C ILE A 98 -8.75 18.02 -16.66
N GLN A 99 -9.54 17.95 -15.58
CA GLN A 99 -9.07 18.04 -14.21
C GLN A 99 -9.96 17.20 -13.29
N GLU A 100 -9.34 16.51 -12.34
CA GLU A 100 -10.02 15.79 -11.26
C GLU A 100 -9.24 16.02 -9.96
N SER A 101 -9.94 16.44 -8.93
CA SER A 101 -9.36 16.72 -7.60
C SER A 101 -10.05 15.83 -6.59
N HIS A 102 -9.26 15.20 -5.73
CA HIS A 102 -9.76 14.41 -4.61
C HIS A 102 -9.35 15.06 -3.28
N TYR A 103 -10.28 15.10 -2.34
CA TYR A 103 -10.02 15.57 -1.00
C TYR A 103 -9.51 14.42 -0.14
N LEU A 104 -8.39 14.66 0.54
CA LEU A 104 -7.90 13.79 1.59
C LEU A 104 -8.15 14.43 2.95
N PRO A 105 -8.78 13.72 3.90
CA PRO A 105 -8.97 14.24 5.25
C PRO A 105 -7.62 14.62 5.91
N PRO A 106 -7.49 15.80 6.53
CA PRO A 106 -6.28 16.20 7.24
C PRO A 106 -5.84 15.20 8.30
N GLU A 107 -6.81 14.54 8.96
CA GLU A 107 -6.52 13.50 9.94
C GLU A 107 -5.76 12.31 9.34
N LEU A 108 -6.13 11.88 8.12
CA LEU A 108 -5.42 10.81 7.43
C LEU A 108 -3.96 11.19 7.19
N ILE A 109 -3.73 12.40 6.69
CA ILE A 109 -2.38 12.93 6.43
C ILE A 109 -1.57 12.98 7.73
N ALA A 110 -2.16 13.51 8.80
CA ALA A 110 -1.51 13.62 10.11
C ALA A 110 -1.14 12.24 10.68
N ARG A 111 -2.06 11.27 10.64
CA ARG A 111 -1.83 9.91 11.13
C ARG A 111 -0.77 9.17 10.31
N MET A 112 -0.81 9.29 8.99
CA MET A 112 0.23 8.73 8.12
C MET A 112 1.60 9.32 8.43
N GLY A 113 1.69 10.64 8.62
CA GLY A 113 2.92 11.31 9.02
C GLY A 113 3.48 10.82 10.35
N GLN A 114 2.63 10.69 11.38
CA GLN A 114 3.01 10.17 12.70
C GLN A 114 3.56 8.74 12.63
N LEU A 115 2.98 7.90 11.77
CA LEU A 115 3.36 6.51 11.59
C LEU A 115 4.45 6.32 10.53
N GLY A 116 4.91 7.41 9.89
CA GLY A 116 5.92 7.42 8.84
C GLY A 116 5.50 6.66 7.57
N LEU A 117 4.24 6.78 7.16
CA LEU A 117 3.74 6.20 5.91
C LEU A 117 3.85 7.19 4.75
N GLY A 118 4.28 6.69 3.60
CA GLY A 118 4.16 7.36 2.31
C GLY A 118 2.76 7.24 1.71
N MET A 119 2.52 8.00 0.66
CA MET A 119 1.28 8.00 -0.11
C MET A 119 1.60 8.01 -1.60
N ILE A 120 0.93 7.17 -2.36
CA ILE A 120 1.00 7.10 -3.82
C ILE A 120 -0.42 7.16 -4.39
N PHE A 121 -0.54 7.75 -5.58
CA PHE A 121 -1.74 7.66 -6.40
C PHE A 121 -1.39 6.99 -7.71
N SER A 122 -2.02 5.85 -7.98
CA SER A 122 -1.82 5.09 -9.22
C SER A 122 -3.05 5.19 -10.10
N THR A 123 -2.83 5.39 -11.40
CA THR A 123 -3.89 5.27 -12.41
C THR A 123 -3.65 4.03 -13.24
N VAL A 124 -4.66 3.17 -13.37
CA VAL A 124 -4.59 1.98 -14.22
C VAL A 124 -5.39 2.27 -15.49
N GLN A 125 -4.68 2.35 -16.62
CA GLN A 125 -5.32 2.40 -17.94
C GLN A 125 -5.38 0.99 -18.50
N LEU A 126 -6.55 0.34 -18.41
CA LEU A 126 -6.77 -0.93 -19.09
C LEU A 126 -6.75 -0.67 -20.61
N PRO A 127 -5.97 -1.43 -21.40
CA PRO A 127 -6.04 -1.37 -22.85
C PRO A 127 -7.49 -1.60 -23.27
N ARG A 128 -8.06 -0.66 -24.04
CA ARG A 128 -9.32 -0.93 -24.73
C ARG A 128 -8.99 -1.89 -25.87
N GLY A 129 -9.46 -3.13 -25.74
CA GLY A 129 -9.46 -4.10 -26.84
C GLY A 129 -10.36 -3.65 -27.98
#